data_AF-A0A415H2X3-F1
#
_entry.id   AF-A0A415H2X3-F1
#
_cell.length_a   1.000
_cell.length_b   1.000
_cell.length_c   1.000
_cell.angle_alpha   90.00
_cell.angle_beta   90.00
_cell.angle_gamma   90.00
#
_symmetry.space_group_name_H-M   'P 1'
#
loop_
_entity.id
_entity.type
_entity.pdbx_description
1 polymer ?
#
loop_
_entity_poly.entity_id
_entity_poly.type
_entity_poly.pdbx_seq_one_letter_code
_entity_poly.pdbx_strand_id
1 'polypeptide(L)'
;MSEYFEEQLNKLIVYQQLKCKCENNNHHEVLALVAEVGTFAVERLKTVIKNMPEFTLHDDTHIFNMLTIIGKLIPQENMKALSAPDLFMLIISVFLHDIGMAPDEKYILAWKNQLPEEEYDEELKEEREKFSRFRLTYTHQLADIERLIAEKEFSKAQLLEDYIVTEYIRTTHSIRAREIIATYWAGKIVYQDTDLTEDLATICYSHNESYTYLLQMESFRVCGQDEYLCIPFVATILRLADIIDFDPKRTPSVLFSHLAVKNPVSLNEWKKHQSINAWTISPKRILFSAQCEHPAIEATILAFCNQIDEELRNGTVILSNLSDDGMGINMETYKIPLPPQVDRRKIQAKKDIISGKPIYRYHDTKFSLSKKQIIDLLMGTKLYGKPEVALRELLQNSIDACLHGKPEVALRELLQNSIDACLLRQKLSELWGIEYTPKVKVSLYTKIMLITCK
;
A
#
# COMPACT_ATOMS: atom_id res chain seq x y z
N MET A 1 5.07 -15.05 25.05
CA MET A 1 3.66 -14.87 24.65
C MET A 1 2.80 -14.69 25.89
N SER A 2 1.92 -13.67 25.93
CA SER A 2 0.93 -13.57 27.02
C SER A 2 -0.15 -14.64 26.85
N GLU A 3 -0.71 -15.14 27.95
CA GLU A 3 -1.80 -16.14 27.95
C GLU A 3 -2.97 -15.68 27.07
N TYR A 4 -3.30 -14.39 27.10
CA TYR A 4 -4.28 -13.76 26.22
C TYR A 4 -3.97 -13.92 24.72
N PHE A 5 -2.71 -13.71 24.31
CA PHE A 5 -2.33 -13.78 22.89
C PHE A 5 -2.45 -15.22 22.37
N GLU A 6 -2.07 -16.20 23.18
CA GLU A 6 -2.21 -17.61 22.85
C GLU A 6 -3.69 -18.03 22.74
N GLU A 7 -4.53 -17.56 23.65
CA GLU A 7 -5.98 -17.77 23.58
C GLU A 7 -6.62 -17.17 22.32
N GLN A 8 -6.15 -16.01 21.87
CA GLN A 8 -6.64 -15.41 20.62
C GLN A 8 -6.21 -16.21 19.40
N LEU A 9 -4.94 -16.62 19.32
CA LEU A 9 -4.45 -17.48 18.23
C LEU A 9 -5.22 -18.79 18.14
N ASN A 10 -5.50 -19.45 19.26
CA ASN A 10 -6.25 -20.70 19.29
C ASN A 10 -7.69 -20.59 18.76
N LYS A 11 -8.26 -19.38 18.64
CA LYS A 11 -9.59 -19.15 18.03
C LYS A 11 -9.54 -19.04 16.50
N LEU A 12 -8.35 -18.84 15.92
CA LEU A 12 -8.18 -18.57 14.49
C LEU A 12 -8.09 -19.86 13.69
N ILE A 13 -8.92 -19.99 12.66
CA ILE A 13 -8.98 -21.18 11.79
C ILE A 13 -7.62 -21.49 11.17
N VAL A 14 -6.90 -20.47 10.70
CA VAL A 14 -5.58 -20.63 10.07
C VAL A 14 -4.57 -21.24 11.05
N TYR A 15 -4.54 -20.74 12.29
CA TYR A 15 -3.64 -21.26 13.33
C TYR A 15 -4.04 -22.66 13.81
N GLN A 16 -5.34 -22.95 13.93
CA GLN A 16 -5.83 -24.30 14.25
C GLN A 16 -5.40 -25.32 13.19
N GLN A 17 -5.44 -24.96 11.90
CA GLN A 17 -4.97 -25.84 10.83
C GLN A 17 -3.45 -26.03 10.87
N LEU A 18 -2.68 -24.96 11.10
CA LEU A 18 -1.23 -25.07 11.26
C LEU A 18 -0.89 -26.02 12.42
N LYS A 19 -1.51 -25.80 13.58
CA LYS A 19 -1.32 -26.61 14.79
C LYS A 19 -1.60 -28.09 14.54
N CYS A 20 -2.73 -28.40 13.88
CA CYS A 20 -3.07 -29.77 13.50
C CYS A 20 -2.00 -30.42 12.61
N LYS A 21 -1.47 -29.70 11.61
CA LYS A 21 -0.41 -30.24 10.73
C LYS A 21 0.91 -30.42 11.46
N CYS A 22 1.32 -29.44 12.27
CA CYS A 22 2.53 -29.52 13.06
C CYS A 22 2.49 -30.68 14.07
N GLU A 23 1.35 -30.91 14.73
CA GLU A 23 1.16 -32.03 15.66
C GLU A 23 1.22 -33.39 14.97
N ASN A 24 0.67 -33.51 13.75
CA ASN A 24 0.72 -34.76 12.98
C ASN A 24 2.12 -35.07 12.42
N ASN A 25 2.91 -34.04 12.10
CA ASN A 25 4.23 -34.18 11.48
C ASN A 25 5.40 -33.96 12.47
N ASN A 26 5.12 -33.78 13.78
CA ASN A 26 6.10 -33.47 14.83
C ASN A 26 6.92 -32.18 14.62
N HIS A 27 6.37 -31.17 13.93
CA HIS A 27 7.03 -29.88 13.68
C HIS A 27 6.67 -28.83 14.76
N HIS A 28 6.91 -29.14 16.03
CA HIS A 28 6.54 -28.25 17.14
C HIS A 28 7.36 -26.95 17.18
N GLU A 29 8.57 -26.96 16.63
CA GLU A 29 9.44 -25.81 16.46
C GLU A 29 8.79 -24.69 15.64
N VAL A 30 7.95 -25.02 14.66
CA VAL A 30 7.22 -24.04 13.85
C VAL A 30 6.24 -23.24 14.72
N LEU A 31 5.53 -23.91 15.64
CA LEU A 31 4.60 -23.25 16.54
C LEU A 31 5.32 -22.35 17.56
N ALA A 32 6.49 -22.78 18.03
CA ALA A 32 7.35 -21.97 18.89
C ALA A 32 7.84 -20.71 18.16
N LEU A 33 8.21 -20.83 16.89
CA LEU A 33 8.66 -19.72 16.07
C LEU A 33 7.53 -18.71 15.77
N VAL A 34 6.32 -19.20 15.48
CA VAL A 34 5.12 -18.33 15.39
C VAL A 34 4.93 -17.53 16.68
N ALA A 35 5.17 -18.15 17.83
CA ALA A 35 5.03 -17.50 19.12
C ALA A 35 6.11 -16.43 19.39
N GLU A 36 7.35 -16.72 19.01
CA GLU A 36 8.47 -15.79 19.12
C GLU A 36 8.26 -14.57 18.21
N VAL A 37 7.95 -14.80 16.93
CA VAL A 37 7.69 -13.75 15.94
C VAL A 37 6.49 -12.90 16.36
N GLY A 38 5.39 -13.54 16.79
CA GLY A 38 4.20 -12.82 17.24
C GLY A 38 4.48 -11.94 18.46
N THR A 39 5.26 -12.42 19.43
CA THR A 39 5.65 -11.62 20.61
C THR A 39 6.50 -10.42 20.20
N PHE A 40 7.53 -10.65 19.38
CA PHE A 40 8.40 -9.59 18.85
C PHE A 40 7.60 -8.52 18.09
N ALA A 41 6.71 -8.94 17.18
CA ALA A 41 5.91 -8.03 16.37
C ALA A 41 4.99 -7.15 17.23
N VAL A 42 4.24 -7.76 18.16
CA VAL A 42 3.30 -7.02 19.02
C VAL A 42 4.03 -6.04 19.93
N GLU A 43 5.17 -6.42 20.51
CA GLU A 43 5.95 -5.53 21.37
C GLU A 43 6.49 -4.33 20.58
N ARG A 44 7.01 -4.57 19.38
CA ARG A 44 7.56 -3.52 18.54
C ARG A 44 6.47 -2.59 17.98
N LEU A 45 5.35 -3.13 17.51
CA LEU A 45 4.25 -2.34 16.94
C LEU A 45 3.55 -1.43 17.95
N LYS A 46 3.62 -1.73 19.26
CA LYS A 46 3.16 -0.80 20.31
C LYS A 46 3.88 0.55 20.26
N THR A 47 5.10 0.62 19.73
CA THR A 47 5.84 1.88 19.60
C THR A 47 5.31 2.79 18.49
N VAL A 48 4.54 2.27 17.52
CA VAL A 48 3.91 3.07 16.46
C VAL A 48 3.00 4.14 17.08
N ILE A 49 2.21 3.76 18.08
CA ILE A 49 1.24 4.65 18.75
C ILE A 49 1.96 5.83 19.43
N LYS A 50 3.17 5.63 19.97
CA LYS A 50 3.97 6.70 20.59
C LYS A 50 4.34 7.77 19.57
N ASN A 51 4.68 7.36 18.36
CA ASN A 51 5.27 8.23 17.35
C ASN A 51 4.25 8.80 16.35
N MET A 52 3.09 8.14 16.23
CA MET A 52 2.01 8.52 15.31
C MET A 52 0.62 8.45 16.00
N PRO A 53 0.36 9.25 17.03
CA PRO A 53 -0.89 9.15 17.81
C PRO A 53 -2.16 9.46 16.99
N GLU A 54 -2.03 10.17 15.88
CA GLU A 54 -3.13 10.49 14.96
C GLU A 54 -3.42 9.41 13.92
N PHE A 55 -2.48 8.48 13.73
CA PHE A 55 -2.57 7.40 12.75
C PHE A 55 -2.85 6.08 13.46
N THR A 56 -3.29 5.09 12.70
CA THR A 56 -3.99 3.92 13.22
C THR A 56 -3.29 3.16 14.31
N LEU A 57 -4.12 2.56 15.16
CA LEU A 57 -3.72 1.49 16.04
C LEU A 57 -3.29 0.31 15.15
N HIS A 58 -2.01 0.23 14.83
CA HIS A 58 -1.37 -0.98 14.30
C HIS A 58 -1.09 -1.89 15.50
N ASP A 59 -2.15 -2.23 16.23
CA ASP A 59 -2.06 -3.03 17.45
C ASP A 59 -2.37 -4.51 17.15
N ASP A 60 -2.35 -5.31 18.19
CA ASP A 60 -2.71 -6.73 18.14
C ASP A 60 -4.12 -6.97 17.55
N THR A 61 -5.04 -6.00 17.67
CA THR A 61 -6.38 -6.10 17.07
C THR A 61 -6.32 -6.20 15.55
N HIS A 62 -5.51 -5.37 14.89
CA HIS A 62 -5.36 -5.39 13.44
C HIS A 62 -4.83 -6.75 12.95
N ILE A 63 -3.79 -7.25 13.61
CA ILE A 63 -3.19 -8.57 13.34
C ILE A 63 -4.25 -9.67 13.44
N PHE A 64 -5.02 -9.72 14.54
CA PHE A 64 -6.02 -10.75 14.73
C PHE A 64 -7.22 -10.61 13.78
N ASN A 65 -7.60 -9.38 13.41
CA ASN A 65 -8.61 -9.13 12.41
C ASN A 65 -8.17 -9.67 11.04
N MET A 66 -6.94 -9.39 10.60
CA MET A 66 -6.40 -9.92 9.35
C MET A 66 -6.42 -11.45 9.33
N LEU A 67 -5.92 -12.11 10.38
CA LEU A 67 -5.95 -13.57 10.47
C LEU A 67 -7.39 -14.13 10.47
N THR A 68 -8.34 -13.40 11.06
CA THR A 68 -9.77 -13.74 10.99
C THR A 68 -10.32 -13.57 9.58
N ILE A 69 -9.91 -12.53 8.85
CA ILE A 69 -10.30 -12.28 7.46
C ILE A 69 -9.76 -13.38 6.56
N ILE A 70 -8.48 -13.75 6.70
CA ILE A 70 -7.86 -14.88 5.97
C ILE A 70 -8.68 -16.15 6.16
N GLY A 71 -9.05 -16.47 7.41
CA GLY A 71 -9.88 -17.63 7.73
C GLY A 71 -11.30 -17.60 7.14
N LYS A 72 -11.82 -16.42 6.80
CA LYS A 72 -13.13 -16.23 6.14
C LYS A 72 -13.03 -16.15 4.61
N LEU A 73 -11.89 -15.73 4.08
CA LEU A 73 -11.66 -15.55 2.65
C LEU A 73 -11.35 -16.89 1.97
N ILE A 74 -10.51 -17.71 2.59
CA ILE A 74 -10.13 -19.03 2.07
C ILE A 74 -11.25 -20.03 2.39
N PRO A 75 -11.81 -20.75 1.40
CA PRO A 75 -12.77 -21.83 1.65
C PRO A 75 -12.19 -22.92 2.55
N GLN A 76 -13.03 -23.57 3.36
CA GLN A 76 -12.56 -24.57 4.33
C GLN A 76 -11.85 -25.77 3.70
N GLU A 77 -12.26 -26.18 2.49
CA GLU A 77 -11.62 -27.28 1.76
C GLU A 77 -10.20 -26.91 1.35
N ASN A 78 -10.02 -25.72 0.75
CA ASN A 78 -8.72 -25.15 0.40
C ASN A 78 -7.84 -24.97 1.64
N MET A 79 -8.39 -24.42 2.73
CA MET A 79 -7.65 -24.21 3.98
C MET A 79 -7.04 -25.51 4.54
N LYS A 80 -7.77 -26.62 4.46
CA LYS A 80 -7.26 -27.94 4.89
C LYS A 80 -6.19 -28.50 3.95
N ALA A 81 -6.30 -28.16 2.67
CA ALA A 81 -5.38 -28.62 1.62
C ALA A 81 -4.06 -27.83 1.58
N LEU A 82 -4.01 -26.60 2.11
CA LEU A 82 -2.78 -25.81 2.24
C LEU A 82 -1.70 -26.58 3.00
N SER A 83 -0.44 -26.39 2.61
CA SER A 83 0.70 -27.02 3.29
C SER A 83 0.96 -26.37 4.66
N ALA A 84 1.76 -27.03 5.51
CA ALA A 84 2.22 -26.40 6.75
C ALA A 84 3.08 -25.13 6.48
N PRO A 85 4.01 -25.11 5.50
CA PRO A 85 4.70 -23.88 5.08
C PRO A 85 3.75 -22.74 4.65
N ASP A 86 2.69 -23.02 3.89
CA ASP A 86 1.72 -21.98 3.49
C ASP A 86 1.05 -21.34 4.70
N LEU A 87 0.55 -22.17 5.61
CA LEU A 87 -0.15 -21.73 6.82
C LEU A 87 0.79 -20.98 7.77
N PHE A 88 2.02 -21.46 7.90
CA PHE A 88 3.07 -20.80 8.67
C PHE A 88 3.36 -19.40 8.13
N MET A 89 3.60 -19.29 6.82
CA MET A 89 3.92 -18.03 6.15
C MET A 89 2.74 -17.06 6.12
N LEU A 90 1.50 -17.54 5.97
CA LEU A 90 0.29 -16.72 6.14
C LEU A 90 0.26 -16.04 7.51
N ILE A 91 0.63 -16.75 8.58
CA ILE A 91 0.54 -16.20 9.93
C ILE A 91 1.67 -15.22 10.22
N ILE A 92 2.93 -15.61 9.97
CA ILE A 92 4.06 -14.76 10.33
C ILE A 92 4.19 -13.53 9.41
N SER A 93 3.73 -13.62 8.15
CA SER A 93 3.70 -12.45 7.27
C SER A 93 2.70 -11.40 7.77
N VAL A 94 1.53 -11.78 8.32
CA VAL A 94 0.64 -10.83 8.99
C VAL A 94 1.35 -10.13 10.15
N PHE A 95 2.14 -10.84 10.95
CA PHE A 95 2.86 -10.23 12.06
C PHE A 95 3.92 -9.22 11.59
N LEU A 96 4.58 -9.46 10.46
CA LEU A 96 5.77 -8.71 10.07
C LEU A 96 5.59 -7.74 8.89
N HIS A 97 4.51 -7.82 8.11
CA HIS A 97 4.34 -6.96 6.91
C HIS A 97 4.46 -5.46 7.23
N ASP A 98 3.86 -5.05 8.34
CA ASP A 98 3.84 -3.69 8.84
C ASP A 98 4.86 -3.42 9.94
N ILE A 99 5.81 -4.33 10.22
CA ILE A 99 6.81 -4.13 11.28
C ILE A 99 7.69 -2.89 11.03
N GLY A 100 7.82 -2.51 9.76
CA GLY A 100 8.44 -1.27 9.33
C GLY A 100 7.69 -0.02 9.80
N MET A 101 6.43 -0.08 10.23
CA MET A 101 5.75 1.11 10.78
C MET A 101 6.34 1.57 12.12
N ALA A 102 7.15 0.73 12.77
CA ALA A 102 7.84 0.99 14.04
C ALA A 102 9.36 1.18 13.86
N PRO A 103 9.83 2.33 13.33
CA PRO A 103 11.26 2.66 13.33
C PRO A 103 11.77 2.83 14.77
N ASP A 104 13.06 2.58 14.97
CA ASP A 104 13.68 2.87 16.26
C ASP A 104 13.68 4.38 16.54
N GLU A 105 13.58 4.73 17.83
CA GLU A 105 13.45 6.12 18.28
C GLU A 105 14.61 7.01 17.80
N LYS A 106 15.82 6.45 17.67
CA LYS A 106 16.99 7.16 17.13
C LYS A 106 16.74 7.78 15.75
N TYR A 107 16.08 7.05 14.83
CA TYR A 107 15.82 7.55 13.48
C TYR A 107 14.76 8.65 13.50
N ILE A 108 13.73 8.51 14.34
CA ILE A 108 12.67 9.52 14.46
C ILE A 108 13.23 10.83 15.00
N LEU A 109 14.07 10.77 16.05
CA LEU A 109 14.73 11.93 16.61
C LEU A 109 15.66 12.59 15.57
N ALA A 110 16.40 11.79 14.79
CA ALA A 110 17.23 12.29 13.70
C ALA A 110 16.42 13.01 12.61
N TRP A 111 15.30 12.44 12.15
CA TRP A 111 14.43 13.06 11.15
C TRP A 111 13.78 14.35 11.66
N LYS A 112 13.47 14.43 12.96
CA LYS A 112 12.93 15.64 13.59
C LYS A 112 13.99 16.68 13.98
N ASN A 113 15.28 16.43 13.70
CA ASN A 113 16.41 17.25 14.18
C ASN A 113 16.40 17.45 15.70
N GLN A 114 16.01 16.43 16.46
CA GLN A 114 15.97 16.42 17.93
C GLN A 114 17.13 15.67 18.56
N LEU A 115 18.06 15.16 17.74
CA LEU A 115 19.29 14.50 18.16
C LEU A 115 20.49 15.44 17.97
N PRO A 116 21.40 15.59 18.95
CA PRO A 116 22.66 16.34 18.79
C PRO A 116 23.53 15.78 17.67
N GLU A 117 24.32 16.63 17.02
CA GLU A 117 25.15 16.20 15.88
C GLU A 117 26.24 15.18 16.27
N GLU A 118 26.69 15.21 17.52
CA GLU A 118 27.70 14.28 18.02
C GLU A 118 27.18 12.84 18.18
N GLU A 119 25.87 12.64 18.19
CA GLU A 119 25.24 11.32 18.35
C GLU A 119 24.97 10.63 17.00
N TYR A 120 25.25 11.28 15.86
CA TYR A 120 25.07 10.67 14.54
C TYR A 120 26.21 9.72 14.18
N ASP A 121 25.90 8.42 14.13
CA ASP A 121 26.71 7.44 13.41
C ASP A 121 26.52 7.56 11.88
N GLU A 122 27.35 6.86 11.10
CA GLU A 122 27.29 6.92 9.63
C GLU A 122 25.94 6.44 9.07
N GLU A 123 25.31 5.47 9.74
CA GLU A 123 23.99 4.95 9.38
C GLU A 123 22.91 6.04 9.51
N LEU A 124 22.87 6.74 10.64
CA LEU A 124 21.92 7.82 10.90
C LEU A 124 22.14 9.01 9.95
N LYS A 125 23.38 9.31 9.57
CA LYS A 125 23.66 10.34 8.55
C LYS A 125 23.04 9.98 7.21
N GLU A 126 23.22 8.74 6.75
CA GLU A 126 22.65 8.27 5.49
C GLU A 126 21.11 8.31 5.53
N GLU A 127 20.49 7.83 6.61
CA GLU A 127 19.04 7.86 6.78
C GLU A 127 18.49 9.30 6.84
N ARG A 128 19.22 10.21 7.48
CA ARG A 128 18.85 11.63 7.52
C ARG A 128 18.94 12.27 6.15
N GLU A 129 19.93 11.91 5.33
CA GLU A 129 20.01 12.38 3.93
C GLU A 129 18.85 11.84 3.09
N LYS A 130 18.49 10.56 3.23
CA LYS A 130 17.31 9.98 2.56
C LYS A 130 16.04 10.73 2.94
N PHE A 131 15.82 10.97 4.24
CA PHE A 131 14.68 11.76 4.72
C PHE A 131 14.72 13.20 4.21
N SER A 132 15.87 13.85 4.22
CA SER A 132 16.02 15.24 3.72
C SER A 132 15.61 15.35 2.25
N ARG A 133 16.06 14.40 1.41
CA ARG A 133 15.63 14.33 0.00
C ARG A 133 14.12 14.10 -0.13
N PHE A 134 13.52 13.25 0.70
CA PHE A 134 12.08 13.02 0.71
C PHE A 134 11.30 14.27 1.12
N ARG A 135 11.73 14.96 2.19
CA ARG A 135 11.13 16.18 2.71
C ARG A 135 11.06 17.29 1.66
N LEU A 136 12.07 17.42 0.81
CA LEU A 136 12.10 18.41 -0.28
C LEU A 136 11.00 18.21 -1.33
N THR A 137 10.36 17.04 -1.39
CA THR A 137 9.24 16.80 -2.32
C THR A 137 7.93 17.48 -1.87
N TYR A 138 7.82 17.89 -0.61
CA TYR A 138 6.63 18.51 -0.01
C TYR A 138 6.68 20.05 -0.05
N THR A 139 6.92 20.62 -1.23
CA THR A 139 7.21 22.07 -1.39
C THR A 139 6.15 23.01 -0.80
N HIS A 140 4.86 22.67 -0.91
CA HIS A 140 3.77 23.47 -0.33
C HIS A 140 3.79 23.44 1.20
N GLN A 141 3.94 22.26 1.79
CA GLN A 141 3.99 22.09 3.24
C GLN A 141 5.22 22.79 3.82
N LEU A 142 6.36 22.76 3.12
CA LEU A 142 7.56 23.49 3.52
C LEU A 142 7.34 25.00 3.56
N ALA A 143 6.69 25.57 2.54
CA ALA A 143 6.34 26.99 2.53
C ALA A 143 5.35 27.36 3.66
N ASP A 144 4.40 26.48 3.96
CA ASP A 144 3.49 26.67 5.10
C ASP A 144 4.22 26.60 6.45
N ILE A 145 5.18 25.68 6.61
CA ILE A 145 6.02 25.56 7.81
C ILE A 145 6.81 26.85 8.02
N GLU A 146 7.49 27.37 6.99
CA GLU A 146 8.24 28.62 7.07
C GLU A 146 7.36 29.81 7.44
N ARG A 147 6.16 29.90 6.84
CA ARG A 147 5.16 30.93 7.18
C ARG A 147 4.73 30.83 8.64
N LEU A 148 4.39 29.63 9.12
CA LEU A 148 3.93 29.40 10.49
C LEU A 148 5.03 29.70 11.52
N ILE A 149 6.29 29.39 11.21
CA ILE A 149 7.44 29.76 12.05
C ILE A 149 7.57 31.28 12.12
N ALA A 150 7.45 31.99 10.99
CA ALA A 150 7.49 33.45 10.95
C ALA A 150 6.34 34.09 11.76
N GLU A 151 5.16 33.46 11.75
CA GLU A 151 3.98 33.84 12.54
C GLU A 151 4.07 33.43 14.03
N LYS A 152 5.15 32.76 14.46
CA LYS A 152 5.35 32.19 15.81
C LYS A 152 4.33 31.12 16.20
N GLU A 153 3.70 30.49 15.22
CA GLU A 153 2.75 29.38 15.36
C GLU A 153 3.49 28.03 15.37
N PHE A 154 4.46 27.89 16.29
CA PHE A 154 5.40 26.75 16.31
C PHE A 154 4.71 25.39 16.43
N SER A 155 3.62 25.30 17.20
CA SER A 155 2.87 24.05 17.36
C SER A 155 2.26 23.58 16.04
N LYS A 156 1.75 24.50 15.20
CA LYS A 156 1.19 24.15 13.88
C LYS A 156 2.28 23.77 12.89
N ALA A 157 3.42 24.45 12.94
CA ALA A 157 4.59 24.10 12.14
C ALA A 157 5.07 22.67 12.48
N GLN A 158 5.15 22.33 13.77
CA GLN A 158 5.54 20.99 14.22
C GLN A 158 4.58 19.90 13.74
N LEU A 159 3.27 20.15 13.73
CA LEU A 159 2.29 19.20 13.20
C LEU A 159 2.52 18.87 11.73
N LEU A 160 2.90 19.86 10.91
CA LEU A 160 3.24 19.64 9.50
C LEU A 160 4.55 18.86 9.33
N GLU A 161 5.56 19.10 10.17
CA GLU A 161 6.79 18.29 10.19
C GLU A 161 6.50 16.84 10.58
N ASP A 162 5.71 16.64 11.64
CA ASP A 162 5.30 15.31 12.11
C ASP A 162 4.51 14.55 11.02
N TYR A 163 3.70 15.26 10.25
CA TYR A 163 3.01 14.71 9.08
C TYR A 163 4.02 14.22 8.01
N ILE A 164 5.03 15.03 7.66
CA ILE A 164 6.05 14.63 6.67
C ILE A 164 6.85 13.40 7.14
N VAL A 165 7.23 13.37 8.43
CA VAL A 165 7.89 12.20 9.03
C VAL A 165 7.00 10.96 8.95
N THR A 166 5.70 11.12 9.24
CA THR A 166 4.75 10.01 9.17
C THR A 166 4.62 9.46 7.75
N GLU A 167 4.49 10.33 6.76
CA GLU A 167 4.43 9.93 5.35
C GLU A 167 5.73 9.27 4.88
N TYR A 168 6.88 9.69 5.41
CA TYR A 168 8.16 9.04 5.12
C TYR A 168 8.18 7.61 5.64
N ILE A 169 7.77 7.41 6.89
CA ILE A 169 7.67 6.08 7.51
C ILE A 169 6.69 5.22 6.69
N ARG A 170 5.50 5.73 6.38
CA ARG A 170 4.51 5.03 5.56
C ARG A 170 4.98 4.72 4.15
N THR A 171 5.76 5.57 3.51
CA THR A 171 6.23 5.29 2.14
C THR A 171 7.34 4.24 2.13
N THR A 172 8.10 4.14 3.22
CA THR A 172 9.29 3.28 3.32
C THR A 172 9.10 2.03 4.19
N HIS A 173 7.94 1.84 4.82
CA HIS A 173 7.73 0.75 5.79
C HIS A 173 7.93 -0.65 5.20
N SER A 174 7.51 -0.90 3.96
CA SER A 174 7.71 -2.21 3.33
C SER A 174 9.20 -2.52 3.10
N ILE A 175 10.01 -1.51 2.77
CA ILE A 175 11.47 -1.61 2.66
C ILE A 175 12.07 -1.89 4.04
N ARG A 176 11.69 -1.09 5.04
CA ARG A 176 12.19 -1.24 6.41
C ARG A 176 11.74 -2.55 7.07
N ALA A 177 10.57 -3.08 6.72
CA ALA A 177 10.13 -4.39 7.15
C ALA A 177 11.09 -5.49 6.67
N ARG A 178 11.50 -5.44 5.40
CA ARG A 178 12.52 -6.33 4.84
C ARG A 178 13.87 -6.19 5.56
N GLU A 179 14.30 -4.96 5.88
CA GLU A 179 15.54 -4.72 6.64
C GLU A 179 15.45 -5.30 8.06
N ILE A 180 14.35 -5.06 8.78
CA ILE A 180 14.11 -5.61 10.12
C ILE A 180 14.10 -7.15 10.08
N ILE A 181 13.46 -7.75 9.08
CA ILE A 181 13.47 -9.21 8.90
C ILE A 181 14.90 -9.70 8.69
N ALA A 182 15.69 -9.05 7.83
CA ALA A 182 17.09 -9.41 7.61
C ALA A 182 17.95 -9.25 8.88
N THR A 183 17.76 -8.19 9.66
CA THR A 183 18.56 -7.94 10.87
C THR A 183 18.24 -8.92 12.00
N TYR A 184 16.96 -9.17 12.27
CA TYR A 184 16.54 -9.90 13.46
C TYR A 184 16.26 -11.38 13.20
N TRP A 185 15.92 -11.75 11.97
CA TRP A 185 15.37 -13.06 11.61
C TRP A 185 16.16 -13.82 10.54
N ALA A 186 17.24 -13.26 9.98
CA ALA A 186 18.11 -13.97 9.04
C ALA A 186 18.52 -15.35 9.57
N GLY A 187 18.25 -16.41 8.79
CA GLY A 187 18.57 -17.79 9.17
C GLY A 187 17.69 -18.39 10.26
N LYS A 188 16.66 -17.68 10.75
CA LYS A 188 15.81 -18.13 11.85
C LYS A 188 14.42 -18.58 11.41
N ILE A 189 13.94 -18.11 10.26
CA ILE A 189 12.63 -18.53 9.72
C ILE A 189 12.80 -19.85 8.97
N VAL A 190 13.05 -20.92 9.72
CA VAL A 190 13.36 -22.23 9.17
C VAL A 190 12.17 -23.17 9.30
N TYR A 191 11.86 -23.87 8.22
CA TYR A 191 10.93 -25.01 8.20
C TYR A 191 11.71 -26.25 7.78
N GLN A 192 11.78 -27.27 8.65
CA GLN A 192 12.69 -28.41 8.49
C GLN A 192 14.14 -27.95 8.27
N ASP A 193 14.70 -28.19 7.09
CA ASP A 193 16.05 -27.78 6.69
C ASP A 193 16.06 -26.57 5.74
N THR A 194 14.90 -25.95 5.49
CA THR A 194 14.73 -24.86 4.52
C THR A 194 14.56 -23.53 5.23
N ASP A 195 15.49 -22.59 4.99
CA ASP A 195 15.34 -21.20 5.40
C ASP A 195 14.38 -20.46 4.45
N LEU A 196 13.28 -19.94 5.01
CA LEU A 196 12.22 -19.20 4.34
C LEU A 196 12.26 -17.70 4.68
N THR A 197 13.35 -17.22 5.30
CA THR A 197 13.47 -15.81 5.70
C THR A 197 13.42 -14.86 4.50
N GLU A 198 14.07 -15.23 3.39
CA GLU A 198 14.04 -14.46 2.14
C GLU A 198 12.62 -14.40 1.54
N ASP A 199 11.92 -15.53 1.54
CA ASP A 199 10.54 -15.64 1.07
C ASP A 199 9.61 -14.75 1.92
N LEU A 200 9.80 -14.76 3.25
CA LEU A 200 9.03 -13.93 4.18
C LEU A 200 9.26 -12.45 3.91
N ALA A 201 10.52 -12.05 3.74
CA ALA A 201 10.88 -10.67 3.46
C ALA A 201 10.33 -10.21 2.10
N THR A 202 10.26 -11.11 1.11
CA THR A 202 9.70 -10.84 -0.21
C THR A 202 8.18 -10.70 -0.17
N ILE A 203 7.49 -11.61 0.54
CA ILE A 203 6.04 -11.54 0.78
C ILE A 203 5.69 -10.23 1.48
N CYS A 204 6.37 -9.92 2.60
CA CYS A 204 6.15 -8.68 3.34
C CYS A 204 6.44 -7.45 2.49
N TYR A 205 7.52 -7.42 1.72
CA TYR A 205 7.83 -6.27 0.87
C TYR A 205 6.76 -6.03 -0.21
N SER A 206 6.21 -7.10 -0.77
CA SER A 206 5.32 -7.07 -1.94
C SER A 206 3.96 -6.42 -1.71
N HIS A 207 3.55 -6.21 -0.45
CA HIS A 207 2.22 -5.67 -0.16
C HIS A 207 2.07 -4.20 -0.57
N ASN A 208 3.19 -3.48 -0.71
CA ASN A 208 3.23 -2.10 -1.20
C ASN A 208 3.64 -2.01 -2.69
N GLU A 209 3.81 -3.15 -3.36
CA GLU A 209 4.20 -3.23 -4.77
C GLU A 209 2.99 -3.43 -5.71
N SER A 210 3.20 -3.20 -7.01
CA SER A 210 2.20 -3.53 -8.03
C SER A 210 1.88 -5.03 -8.03
N TYR A 211 0.65 -5.41 -8.37
CA TYR A 211 0.25 -6.82 -8.54
C TYR A 211 1.14 -7.57 -9.56
N THR A 212 1.72 -6.84 -10.51
CA THR A 212 2.66 -7.40 -11.50
C THR A 212 3.94 -7.92 -10.87
N TYR A 213 4.34 -7.41 -9.70
CA TYR A 213 5.48 -7.92 -8.94
C TYR A 213 5.20 -9.36 -8.47
N LEU A 214 3.97 -9.64 -8.00
CA LEU A 214 3.57 -11.00 -7.58
C LEU A 214 3.53 -11.99 -8.76
N LEU A 215 3.19 -11.52 -9.96
CA LEU A 215 3.22 -12.35 -11.17
C LEU A 215 4.64 -12.74 -11.62
N GLN A 216 5.68 -12.07 -11.09
CA GLN A 216 7.08 -12.31 -11.42
C GLN A 216 7.82 -13.11 -10.35
N MET A 217 7.16 -13.42 -9.23
CA MET A 217 7.74 -14.22 -8.15
C MET A 217 7.87 -15.69 -8.55
N GLU A 218 8.77 -16.40 -7.88
CA GLU A 218 8.76 -17.86 -7.86
C GLU A 218 7.39 -18.35 -7.33
N SER A 219 6.74 -19.27 -8.06
CA SER A 219 5.40 -19.75 -7.69
C SER A 219 5.45 -20.60 -6.42
N PHE A 220 6.42 -21.52 -6.37
CA PHE A 220 6.51 -22.55 -5.36
C PHE A 220 7.93 -22.75 -4.87
N ARG A 221 8.11 -22.68 -3.55
CA ARG A 221 9.35 -23.04 -2.86
C ARG A 221 9.22 -24.44 -2.25
N VAL A 222 10.16 -25.33 -2.54
CA VAL A 222 10.21 -26.67 -1.95
C VAL A 222 10.73 -26.57 -0.52
N CYS A 223 9.95 -27.06 0.45
CA CYS A 223 10.26 -26.96 1.88
C CYS A 223 10.53 -28.33 2.54
N GLY A 224 10.11 -29.41 1.88
CA GLY A 224 10.21 -30.79 2.36
C GLY A 224 9.73 -31.79 1.32
N GLN A 225 9.61 -33.06 1.69
CA GLN A 225 9.05 -34.08 0.79
C GLN A 225 7.55 -33.83 0.58
N ASP A 226 7.16 -33.47 -0.66
CA ASP A 226 5.79 -33.11 -1.04
C ASP A 226 5.20 -31.93 -0.24
N GLU A 227 6.06 -31.08 0.37
CA GLU A 227 5.68 -29.88 1.10
C GLU A 227 6.23 -28.64 0.41
N TYR A 228 5.32 -27.73 0.04
CA TYR A 228 5.62 -26.55 -0.79
C TYR A 228 5.05 -25.30 -0.16
N LEU A 229 5.73 -24.17 -0.32
CA LEU A 229 5.22 -22.83 -0.03
C LEU A 229 4.82 -22.16 -1.34
N CYS A 230 3.56 -21.75 -1.48
CA CYS A 230 3.09 -20.94 -2.60
C CYS A 230 3.25 -19.44 -2.31
N ILE A 231 4.38 -18.85 -2.74
CA ILE A 231 4.74 -17.47 -2.40
C ILE A 231 3.69 -16.45 -2.89
N PRO A 232 3.25 -16.47 -4.17
CA PRO A 232 2.31 -15.47 -4.66
C PRO A 232 0.92 -15.64 -4.05
N PHE A 233 0.54 -16.87 -3.65
CA PHE A 233 -0.70 -17.10 -2.92
C PHE A 233 -0.67 -16.42 -1.55
N VAL A 234 0.37 -16.66 -0.75
CA VAL A 234 0.51 -16.03 0.58
C VAL A 234 0.53 -14.51 0.45
N ALA A 235 1.29 -13.96 -0.50
CA ALA A 235 1.35 -12.52 -0.76
C ALA A 235 -0.01 -11.92 -1.17
N THR A 236 -0.76 -12.63 -2.03
CA THR A 236 -2.09 -12.19 -2.46
C THR A 236 -3.07 -12.16 -1.29
N ILE A 237 -3.07 -13.20 -0.46
CA ILE A 237 -3.96 -13.30 0.70
C ILE A 237 -3.61 -12.25 1.76
N LEU A 238 -2.32 -12.00 2.00
CA LEU A 238 -1.85 -10.93 2.89
C LEU A 238 -2.40 -9.56 2.45
N ARG A 239 -2.19 -9.19 1.18
CA ARG A 239 -2.68 -7.92 0.60
C ARG A 239 -4.20 -7.77 0.72
N LEU A 240 -4.93 -8.83 0.38
CA LEU A 240 -6.39 -8.84 0.49
C LEU A 240 -6.84 -8.69 1.95
N ALA A 241 -6.22 -9.39 2.89
CA ALA A 241 -6.56 -9.30 4.30
C ALA A 241 -6.30 -7.90 4.86
N ASP A 242 -5.19 -7.28 4.48
CA ASP A 242 -4.81 -5.93 4.94
C ASP A 242 -5.82 -4.88 4.44
N ILE A 243 -6.07 -4.84 3.12
CA ILE A 243 -7.00 -3.85 2.55
C ILE A 243 -8.47 -4.10 2.93
N ILE A 244 -8.87 -5.36 3.15
CA ILE A 244 -10.23 -5.71 3.60
C ILE A 244 -10.44 -5.38 5.07
N ASP A 245 -9.38 -5.39 5.90
CA ASP A 245 -9.46 -4.93 7.28
C ASP A 245 -9.67 -3.41 7.28
N PHE A 246 -10.90 -3.02 6.98
CA PHE A 246 -11.25 -1.63 6.82
C PHE A 246 -11.43 -1.01 8.20
N ASP A 247 -10.37 -0.42 8.74
CA ASP A 247 -10.49 0.45 9.90
C ASP A 247 -10.83 1.88 9.40
N PRO A 248 -11.98 2.47 9.79
CA PRO A 248 -12.27 3.89 9.55
C PRO A 248 -11.15 4.83 10.00
N LYS A 249 -10.32 4.41 10.96
CA LYS A 249 -9.12 5.13 11.41
C LYS A 249 -7.98 5.09 10.38
N ARG A 250 -7.91 4.08 9.49
CA ARG A 250 -6.92 3.97 8.37
C ARG A 250 -7.21 4.94 7.23
N THR A 251 -8.35 5.62 7.30
CA THR A 251 -8.82 6.50 6.23
C THR A 251 -8.51 7.96 6.61
N PRO A 252 -7.38 8.53 6.18
CA PRO A 252 -7.51 9.82 5.49
C PRO A 252 -6.34 10.28 4.56
N SER A 253 -6.72 10.76 3.37
CA SER A 253 -6.04 11.86 2.65
C SER A 253 -7.08 12.70 1.87
N VAL A 254 -8.06 12.02 1.29
CA VAL A 254 -9.24 12.61 0.62
C VAL A 254 -10.15 13.38 1.62
N LEU A 255 -10.24 12.93 2.87
CA LEU A 255 -11.01 13.64 3.90
C LEU A 255 -10.28 14.89 4.42
N PHE A 256 -8.95 14.85 4.61
CA PHE A 256 -8.16 16.03 5.00
C PHE A 256 -8.13 17.10 3.90
N SER A 257 -8.16 16.71 2.62
CA SER A 257 -8.13 17.67 1.50
C SER A 257 -9.49 18.32 1.23
N HIS A 258 -10.61 17.64 1.48
CA HIS A 258 -11.95 18.19 1.28
C HIS A 258 -12.53 18.88 2.52
N LEU A 259 -12.17 18.44 3.73
CA LEU A 259 -12.36 19.19 4.95
C LEU A 259 -11.16 20.10 5.09
N ALA A 260 -11.17 21.25 4.41
CA ALA A 260 -10.27 22.36 4.71
C ALA A 260 -10.58 22.86 6.13
N VAL A 261 -10.22 22.08 7.16
CA VAL A 261 -10.41 22.51 8.53
C VAL A 261 -9.23 23.42 8.84
N LYS A 262 -9.49 24.72 8.77
CA LYS A 262 -8.69 25.79 9.39
C LYS A 262 -8.59 25.65 10.92
N ASN A 263 -8.81 24.45 11.45
CA ASN A 263 -8.93 24.15 12.85
C ASN A 263 -8.55 22.67 13.06
N PRO A 264 -7.68 22.32 14.01
CA PRO A 264 -7.47 20.95 14.46
C PRO A 264 -8.69 20.43 15.27
N VAL A 265 -9.88 20.61 14.72
CA VAL A 265 -11.15 20.06 15.20
C VAL A 265 -11.51 18.96 14.23
N SER A 266 -11.46 17.68 14.56
CA SER A 266 -10.68 16.93 15.53
C SER A 266 -10.95 15.48 15.12
N LEU A 267 -9.98 14.59 15.28
CA LEU A 267 -10.24 13.15 15.27
C LEU A 267 -11.44 12.76 16.15
N ASN A 268 -11.82 13.61 17.12
CA ASN A 268 -13.03 13.52 17.95
C ASN A 268 -14.37 13.77 17.23
N GLU A 269 -14.45 14.64 16.21
CA GLU A 269 -15.66 14.69 15.38
C GLU A 269 -15.74 13.46 14.47
N TRP A 270 -14.61 12.98 13.95
CA TRP A 270 -14.61 11.77 13.12
C TRP A 270 -14.93 10.49 13.92
N LYS A 271 -14.46 10.39 15.18
CA LYS A 271 -14.88 9.36 16.14
C LYS A 271 -16.40 9.34 16.37
N LYS A 272 -17.11 10.47 16.24
CA LYS A 272 -18.58 10.53 16.37
C LYS A 272 -19.31 9.99 15.14
N HIS A 273 -18.66 9.93 13.98
CA HIS A 273 -19.23 9.50 12.71
C HIS A 273 -18.68 8.14 12.24
N GLN A 274 -18.20 7.28 13.15
CA GLN A 274 -17.82 5.88 12.88
C GLN A 274 -19.01 5.10 12.30
N SER A 275 -19.20 5.22 10.99
CA SER A 275 -20.44 4.87 10.30
C SER A 275 -20.46 3.43 9.79
N ILE A 276 -19.44 2.62 10.06
CA ILE A 276 -19.37 1.22 9.61
C ILE A 276 -19.85 0.34 10.73
N ASN A 277 -21.07 -0.15 10.59
CA ASN A 277 -21.77 -0.81 11.68
C ASN A 277 -21.58 -2.32 11.65
N ALA A 278 -21.22 -2.89 10.50
CA ALA A 278 -20.93 -4.32 10.34
C ALA A 278 -20.34 -4.63 8.96
N TRP A 279 -19.51 -5.66 8.89
CA TRP A 279 -19.15 -6.32 7.63
C TRP A 279 -19.45 -7.80 7.66
N THR A 280 -19.70 -8.38 6.49
CA THR A 280 -19.79 -9.83 6.29
C THR A 280 -18.78 -10.22 5.24
N ILE A 281 -17.87 -11.12 5.62
CA ILE A 281 -16.80 -11.62 4.76
C ILE A 281 -17.00 -13.12 4.62
N SER A 282 -16.97 -13.59 3.39
CA SER A 282 -17.07 -14.99 2.99
C SER A 282 -16.40 -15.15 1.62
N PRO A 283 -16.04 -16.38 1.21
CA PRO A 283 -15.38 -16.59 -0.08
C PRO A 283 -16.22 -16.11 -1.28
N LYS A 284 -17.55 -16.03 -1.11
CA LYS A 284 -18.48 -15.62 -2.18
C LYS A 284 -18.87 -14.14 -2.12
N ARG A 285 -18.67 -13.47 -1.00
CA ARG A 285 -19.22 -12.12 -0.77
C ARG A 285 -18.47 -11.39 0.33
N ILE A 286 -18.09 -10.15 0.01
CA ILE A 286 -17.68 -9.12 0.97
C ILE A 286 -18.79 -8.07 0.97
N LEU A 287 -19.37 -7.77 2.13
CA LEU A 287 -20.43 -6.79 2.31
C LEU A 287 -19.99 -5.80 3.38
N PHE A 288 -20.06 -4.52 3.05
CA PHE A 288 -19.95 -3.44 4.02
C PHE A 288 -21.31 -2.78 4.26
N SER A 289 -21.63 -2.55 5.53
CA SER A 289 -22.83 -1.86 5.95
C SER A 289 -22.45 -0.57 6.67
N ALA A 290 -22.89 0.55 6.11
CA ALA A 290 -22.62 1.85 6.69
C ALA A 290 -23.82 2.80 6.63
N GLN A 291 -24.04 3.54 7.71
CA GLN A 291 -25.04 4.61 7.80
C GLN A 291 -24.34 5.96 7.91
N CYS A 292 -24.25 6.66 6.79
CA CYS A 292 -23.40 7.84 6.66
C CYS A 292 -24.16 9.12 7.04
N GLU A 293 -23.53 9.98 7.85
CA GLU A 293 -24.14 11.25 8.27
C GLU A 293 -23.88 12.40 7.28
N HIS A 294 -22.89 12.25 6.40
CA HIS A 294 -22.51 13.27 5.43
C HIS A 294 -22.15 12.63 4.06
N PRO A 295 -22.50 13.26 2.92
CA PRO A 295 -22.18 12.75 1.59
C PRO A 295 -20.69 12.46 1.37
N ALA A 296 -19.80 13.28 1.95
CA ALA A 296 -18.36 13.08 1.84
C ALA A 296 -17.90 11.74 2.45
N ILE A 297 -18.48 11.34 3.58
CA ILE A 297 -18.17 10.06 4.24
C ILE A 297 -18.58 8.90 3.33
N GLU A 298 -19.79 8.97 2.77
CA GLU A 298 -20.30 7.97 1.83
C GLU A 298 -19.39 7.89 0.59
N ALA A 299 -18.99 9.02 0.02
CA ALA A 299 -18.06 9.06 -1.11
C ALA A 299 -16.71 8.41 -0.78
N THR A 300 -16.15 8.67 0.41
CA THR A 300 -14.88 8.09 0.85
C THR A 300 -14.98 6.58 1.03
N ILE A 301 -16.04 6.08 1.67
CA ILE A 301 -16.26 4.63 1.84
C ILE A 301 -16.43 3.96 0.47
N LEU A 302 -17.17 4.56 -0.45
CA LEU A 302 -17.34 4.04 -1.80
C LEU A 302 -16.02 4.06 -2.60
N ALA A 303 -15.19 5.08 -2.42
CA ALA A 303 -13.86 5.15 -3.01
C ALA A 303 -12.95 4.05 -2.47
N PHE A 304 -12.98 3.79 -1.16
CA PHE A 304 -12.24 2.68 -0.55
C PHE A 304 -12.72 1.31 -1.06
N CYS A 305 -14.04 1.11 -1.21
CA CYS A 305 -14.57 -0.10 -1.83
C CYS A 305 -14.03 -0.32 -3.25
N ASN A 306 -13.78 0.76 -4.03
CA ASN A 306 -13.17 0.61 -5.35
C ASN A 306 -11.72 0.10 -5.28
N GLN A 307 -10.96 0.48 -4.24
CA GLN A 307 -9.60 -0.02 -4.03
C GLN A 307 -9.60 -1.51 -3.69
N ILE A 308 -10.53 -1.95 -2.82
CA ILE A 308 -10.72 -3.38 -2.55
C ILE A 308 -11.11 -4.12 -3.82
N ASP A 309 -12.02 -3.58 -4.63
CA ASP A 309 -12.41 -4.21 -5.90
C ASP A 309 -11.24 -4.37 -6.87
N GLU A 310 -10.31 -3.41 -6.87
CA GLU A 310 -9.09 -3.49 -7.67
C GLU A 310 -8.17 -4.61 -7.16
N GLU A 311 -7.91 -4.68 -5.86
CA GLU A 311 -7.12 -5.77 -5.27
C GLU A 311 -7.78 -7.14 -5.45
N LEU A 312 -9.11 -7.25 -5.37
CA LEU A 312 -9.85 -8.50 -5.64
C LEU A 312 -9.67 -8.96 -7.09
N ARG A 313 -9.75 -8.03 -8.06
CA ARG A 313 -9.50 -8.34 -9.48
C ARG A 313 -8.05 -8.76 -9.70
N ASN A 314 -7.10 -8.01 -9.14
CA ASN A 314 -5.67 -8.30 -9.25
C ASN A 314 -5.34 -9.66 -8.64
N GLY A 315 -5.85 -9.95 -7.44
CA GLY A 315 -5.73 -11.24 -6.78
C GLY A 315 -6.32 -12.38 -7.61
N THR A 316 -7.49 -12.17 -8.22
CA THR A 316 -8.09 -13.16 -9.13
C THR A 316 -7.17 -13.47 -10.31
N VAL A 317 -6.55 -12.44 -10.90
CA VAL A 317 -5.57 -12.60 -11.99
C VAL A 317 -4.36 -13.39 -11.51
N ILE A 318 -3.78 -13.04 -10.35
CA ILE A 318 -2.61 -13.74 -9.79
C ILE A 318 -2.92 -15.21 -9.56
N LEU A 319 -3.98 -15.51 -8.82
CA LEU A 319 -4.36 -16.88 -8.45
C LEU A 319 -4.70 -17.74 -9.69
N SER A 320 -5.29 -17.14 -10.73
CA SER A 320 -5.61 -17.85 -11.97
C SER A 320 -4.39 -18.17 -12.82
N ASN A 321 -3.31 -17.37 -12.72
CA ASN A 321 -2.08 -17.56 -13.47
C ASN A 321 -1.04 -18.43 -12.75
N LEU A 322 -1.33 -18.91 -11.53
CA LEU A 322 -0.45 -19.85 -10.84
C LEU A 322 -0.27 -21.14 -11.66
N SER A 323 0.98 -21.52 -11.88
CA SER A 323 1.40 -22.79 -12.47
C SER A 323 2.08 -23.67 -11.43
N ASP A 324 1.93 -24.98 -11.56
CA ASP A 324 2.61 -25.96 -10.70
C ASP A 324 4.10 -26.14 -11.08
N ASP A 325 4.56 -25.45 -12.12
CA ASP A 325 5.92 -25.50 -12.66
C ASP A 325 6.42 -26.94 -12.91
N GLY A 326 5.49 -27.86 -13.23
CA GLY A 326 5.77 -29.27 -13.46
C GLY A 326 6.04 -30.10 -12.19
N MET A 327 5.79 -29.53 -11.00
CA MET A 327 5.98 -30.21 -9.71
C MET A 327 4.82 -31.14 -9.32
N GLY A 328 3.74 -31.20 -10.12
CA GLY A 328 2.61 -32.11 -9.85
C GLY A 328 1.72 -31.66 -8.68
N ILE A 329 1.76 -30.37 -8.35
CA ILE A 329 1.00 -29.78 -7.24
C ILE A 329 -0.48 -29.65 -7.63
N ASN A 330 -1.38 -30.00 -6.71
CA ASN A 330 -2.81 -29.79 -6.93
C ASN A 330 -3.15 -28.29 -6.89
N MET A 331 -3.23 -27.66 -8.07
CA MET A 331 -3.49 -26.23 -8.21
C MET A 331 -4.87 -25.78 -7.72
N GLU A 332 -5.84 -26.69 -7.60
CA GLU A 332 -7.16 -26.36 -7.04
C GLU A 332 -7.08 -25.92 -5.57
N THR A 333 -6.00 -26.29 -4.86
CA THR A 333 -5.71 -25.80 -3.50
C THR A 333 -5.60 -24.28 -3.45
N TYR A 334 -4.96 -23.66 -4.46
CA TYR A 334 -4.63 -22.23 -4.47
C TYR A 334 -5.59 -21.39 -5.32
N LYS A 335 -6.36 -22.03 -6.21
CA LYS A 335 -7.38 -21.37 -7.05
C LYS A 335 -8.68 -21.14 -6.29
N ILE A 336 -8.63 -20.28 -5.27
CA ILE A 336 -9.82 -19.93 -4.48
C ILE A 336 -10.72 -18.93 -5.23
N PRO A 337 -12.05 -19.02 -5.07
CA PRO A 337 -12.96 -18.02 -5.61
C PRO A 337 -12.85 -16.72 -4.79
N LEU A 338 -12.67 -15.60 -5.50
CA LEU A 338 -12.75 -14.26 -4.93
C LEU A 338 -14.00 -13.55 -5.46
N PRO A 339 -14.72 -12.76 -4.63
CA PRO A 339 -15.85 -11.98 -5.10
C PRO A 339 -15.37 -10.90 -6.10
N PRO A 340 -16.15 -10.61 -7.16
CA PRO A 340 -15.72 -9.65 -8.19
C PRO A 340 -15.71 -8.20 -7.71
N GLN A 341 -16.50 -7.89 -6.68
CA GLN A 341 -16.60 -6.58 -6.06
C GLN A 341 -17.21 -6.68 -4.66
N VAL A 342 -16.97 -5.67 -3.84
CA VAL A 342 -17.63 -5.43 -2.56
C VAL A 342 -19.11 -5.10 -2.80
N ASP A 343 -19.97 -5.72 -2.02
CA ASP A 343 -21.39 -5.41 -2.00
C ASP A 343 -21.64 -4.11 -1.22
N ARG A 344 -22.12 -3.10 -1.94
CA ARG A 344 -22.29 -1.73 -1.44
C ARG A 344 -23.74 -1.38 -1.11
N ARG A 345 -24.68 -2.34 -1.25
CA ARG A 345 -26.13 -2.09 -1.10
C ARG A 345 -26.55 -1.62 0.31
N LYS A 346 -25.67 -1.78 1.30
CA LYS A 346 -25.89 -1.38 2.69
C LYS A 346 -25.09 -0.14 3.10
N ILE A 347 -24.41 0.52 2.15
CA ILE A 347 -23.80 1.83 2.33
C ILE A 347 -24.81 2.86 1.87
N GLN A 348 -25.32 3.66 2.80
CA GLN A 348 -26.37 4.64 2.51
C GLN A 348 -26.36 5.77 3.53
N ALA A 349 -26.95 6.90 3.16
CA ALA A 349 -27.26 7.99 4.08
C ALA A 349 -28.09 7.52 5.29
N LYS A 350 -27.78 8.07 6.47
CA LYS A 350 -28.58 7.88 7.68
C LYS A 350 -30.01 8.35 7.44
N LYS A 351 -30.97 7.66 8.05
CA LYS A 351 -32.39 8.04 7.96
C LYS A 351 -32.78 8.84 9.20
N ASP A 352 -33.51 9.93 8.97
CA ASP A 352 -34.16 10.66 10.04
C ASP A 352 -35.23 9.79 10.70
N ILE A 353 -35.25 9.74 12.03
CA ILE A 353 -36.10 8.81 12.80
C ILE A 353 -37.58 9.16 12.63
N ILE A 354 -37.90 10.46 12.57
CA ILE A 354 -39.28 10.95 12.53
C ILE A 354 -39.87 10.76 11.12
N SER A 355 -39.13 11.16 10.09
CA SER A 355 -39.60 11.12 8.70
C SER A 355 -39.31 9.80 7.98
N GLY A 356 -38.40 8.98 8.49
CA GLY A 356 -37.91 7.75 7.84
C GLY A 356 -37.14 7.99 6.53
N LYS A 357 -36.88 9.25 6.17
CA LYS A 357 -36.23 9.64 4.92
C LYS A 357 -34.71 9.80 5.11
N PRO A 358 -33.91 9.58 4.05
CA PRO A 358 -32.49 9.90 4.09
C PRO A 358 -32.27 11.37 4.41
N ILE A 359 -31.31 11.67 5.29
CA ILE A 359 -30.95 13.06 5.66
C ILE A 359 -30.32 13.85 4.50
N TYR A 360 -29.79 13.15 3.50
CA TYR A 360 -29.33 13.72 2.23
C TYR A 360 -29.56 12.72 1.09
N ARG A 361 -29.48 13.20 -0.16
CA ARG A 361 -29.44 12.35 -1.36
C ARG A 361 -28.03 12.35 -1.93
N TYR A 362 -27.42 11.16 -1.99
CA TYR A 362 -26.09 11.01 -2.57
C TYR A 362 -26.15 11.03 -4.10
N HIS A 363 -25.26 11.80 -4.70
CA HIS A 363 -24.97 11.76 -6.13
C HIS A 363 -23.44 11.79 -6.29
N ASP A 364 -22.88 10.87 -7.08
CA ASP A 364 -21.44 10.88 -7.39
C ASP A 364 -21.14 11.97 -8.43
N THR A 365 -21.21 13.22 -7.99
CA THR A 365 -20.87 14.38 -8.82
C THR A 365 -19.41 14.71 -8.65
N LYS A 366 -18.57 14.22 -9.56
CA LYS A 366 -17.15 14.58 -9.64
C LYS A 366 -16.93 15.56 -10.78
N PHE A 367 -16.27 16.68 -10.49
CA PHE A 367 -15.68 17.52 -11.53
C PHE A 367 -14.42 16.82 -12.04
N SER A 368 -14.55 16.07 -13.14
CA SER A 368 -13.39 15.55 -13.86
C SER A 368 -13.03 16.52 -14.98
N LEU A 369 -11.80 17.03 -14.94
CA LEU A 369 -11.27 17.75 -16.10
C LEU A 369 -11.01 16.73 -17.21
N SER A 370 -11.53 17.00 -18.41
CA SER A 370 -11.23 16.17 -19.56
C SER A 370 -9.74 16.26 -19.85
N LYS A 371 -9.00 15.17 -19.61
CA LYS A 371 -7.56 15.09 -19.90
C LYS A 371 -7.26 15.52 -21.34
N LYS A 372 -8.12 15.13 -22.29
CA LYS A 372 -8.03 15.53 -23.69
C LYS A 372 -8.18 17.05 -23.86
N GLN A 373 -9.15 17.68 -23.21
CA GLN A 373 -9.32 19.14 -23.28
C GLN A 373 -8.21 19.90 -22.54
N ILE A 374 -7.68 19.38 -21.43
CA ILE A 374 -6.50 19.97 -20.77
C ILE A 374 -5.31 19.93 -21.73
N ILE A 375 -5.07 18.78 -22.35
CA ILE A 375 -4.03 18.58 -23.34
C ILE A 375 -4.25 19.53 -24.54
N ASP A 376 -5.46 19.62 -25.09
CA ASP A 376 -5.77 20.55 -26.19
C ASP A 376 -5.67 22.03 -25.79
N LEU A 377 -5.93 22.37 -24.52
CA LEU A 377 -5.81 23.73 -23.97
C LEU A 377 -4.33 24.11 -23.77
N LEU A 378 -3.52 23.20 -23.22
CA LEU A 378 -2.07 23.35 -23.02
C LEU A 378 -1.29 23.33 -24.34
N MET A 379 -1.72 22.50 -25.30
CA MET A 379 -1.12 22.39 -26.64
C MET A 379 -1.68 23.41 -27.64
N GLY A 380 -2.76 24.11 -27.29
CA GLY A 380 -3.38 25.13 -28.13
C GLY A 380 -2.66 26.48 -28.03
N THR A 381 -2.95 27.38 -28.98
CA THR A 381 -2.44 28.77 -28.99
C THR A 381 -2.95 29.63 -27.83
N LYS A 382 -3.85 29.12 -26.98
CA LYS A 382 -4.50 29.89 -25.90
C LYS A 382 -3.63 30.11 -24.67
N LEU A 383 -2.68 29.23 -24.37
CA LEU A 383 -1.78 29.38 -23.21
C LEU A 383 -0.42 29.95 -23.58
N TYR A 384 0.18 29.46 -24.67
CA TYR A 384 1.55 29.83 -25.04
C TYR A 384 1.64 30.83 -26.20
N GLY A 385 0.50 31.20 -26.80
CA GLY A 385 0.40 32.13 -27.95
C GLY A 385 0.94 31.54 -29.26
N LYS A 386 2.11 30.91 -29.21
CA LYS A 386 2.85 30.32 -30.33
C LYS A 386 3.20 28.85 -30.04
N PRO A 387 2.93 27.90 -30.95
CA PRO A 387 3.22 26.47 -30.75
C PRO A 387 4.69 26.15 -30.43
N GLU A 388 5.62 26.98 -30.90
CA GLU A 388 7.06 26.82 -30.65
C GLU A 388 7.42 27.04 -29.18
N VAL A 389 6.64 27.84 -28.45
CA VAL A 389 6.83 28.09 -27.02
C VAL A 389 6.39 26.86 -26.21
N ALA A 390 5.28 26.23 -26.57
CA ALA A 390 4.84 24.98 -25.94
C ALA A 390 5.88 23.85 -26.12
N LEU A 391 6.50 23.75 -27.31
CA LEU A 391 7.59 22.81 -27.57
C LEU A 391 8.82 23.11 -26.69
N ARG A 392 9.18 24.39 -26.53
CA ARG A 392 10.26 24.81 -25.64
C ARG A 392 9.99 24.42 -24.19
N GLU A 393 8.79 24.68 -23.68
CA GLU A 393 8.44 24.36 -22.30
C GLU A 393 8.39 22.85 -22.04
N LEU A 394 7.91 22.05 -23.00
CA LEU A 394 7.97 20.58 -22.90
C LEU A 394 9.42 20.08 -22.82
N LEU A 395 10.32 20.64 -23.63
CA LEU A 395 11.76 20.33 -23.58
C LEU A 395 12.38 20.81 -22.25
N GLN A 396 12.01 21.99 -21.78
CA GLN A 396 12.51 22.54 -20.52
C GLN A 396 12.06 21.70 -19.32
N ASN A 397 10.78 21.30 -19.26
CA ASN A 397 10.26 20.40 -18.25
C ASN A 397 10.97 19.04 -18.26
N SER A 398 11.38 18.56 -19.44
CA SER A 398 12.18 17.32 -19.55
C SER A 398 13.58 17.48 -18.95
N ILE A 399 14.22 18.64 -19.20
CA ILE A 399 15.53 18.96 -18.63
C ILE A 399 15.42 19.11 -17.11
N ASP A 400 14.40 19.82 -16.62
CA ASP A 400 14.19 20.06 -15.20
C ASP A 400 13.88 18.76 -14.45
N ALA A 401 13.12 17.85 -15.06
CA ALA A 401 12.84 16.51 -14.53
C ALA A 401 14.10 15.64 -14.41
N CYS A 402 15.05 15.76 -15.35
CA CYS A 402 16.35 15.07 -15.27
C CYS A 402 17.27 15.66 -14.20
N LEU A 403 17.16 16.96 -13.92
CA LEU A 403 18.00 17.64 -12.94
C LEU A 403 17.50 17.46 -11.50
N HIS A 404 16.20 17.29 -11.29
CA HIS A 404 15.58 17.35 -9.95
C HIS A 404 14.69 16.14 -9.58
N GLY A 405 14.47 15.17 -10.47
CA GLY A 405 13.58 14.02 -10.25
C GLY A 405 14.28 12.71 -9.85
N LYS A 406 13.52 11.76 -9.28
CA LYS A 406 13.98 10.36 -9.11
C LYS A 406 14.29 9.75 -10.49
N PRO A 407 15.31 8.88 -10.66
CA PRO A 407 15.74 8.38 -11.97
C PRO A 407 14.63 7.75 -12.82
N GLU A 408 13.72 7.02 -12.17
CA GLU A 408 12.58 6.35 -12.83
C GLU A 408 11.49 7.33 -13.29
N VAL A 409 11.23 8.37 -12.50
CA VAL A 409 10.31 9.45 -12.85
C VAL A 409 10.90 10.30 -13.95
N ALA A 410 12.20 10.62 -13.86
CA ALA A 410 12.92 11.36 -14.89
C ALA A 410 12.88 10.65 -16.24
N LEU A 411 13.08 9.32 -16.27
CA LEU A 411 13.03 8.54 -17.51
C LEU A 411 11.61 8.50 -18.11
N ARG A 412 10.58 8.31 -17.26
CA ARG A 412 9.18 8.32 -17.68
C ARG A 412 8.77 9.66 -18.26
N GLU A 413 9.07 10.76 -17.56
CA GLU A 413 8.73 12.11 -18.00
C GLU A 413 9.50 12.49 -19.27
N LEU A 414 10.78 12.12 -19.39
CA LEU A 414 11.58 12.37 -20.59
C LEU A 414 11.01 11.63 -21.81
N LEU A 415 10.59 10.38 -21.66
CA LEU A 415 9.94 9.62 -22.73
C LEU A 415 8.59 10.22 -23.09
N GLN A 416 7.77 10.55 -22.10
CA GLN A 416 6.44 11.12 -22.32
C GLN A 416 6.51 12.47 -23.03
N ASN A 417 7.36 13.39 -22.55
CA ASN A 417 7.56 14.69 -23.17
C ASN A 417 8.16 14.60 -24.57
N SER A 418 9.03 13.61 -24.83
CA SER A 418 9.58 13.35 -26.18
C SER A 418 8.49 12.89 -27.14
N ILE A 419 7.56 12.04 -26.68
CA ILE A 419 6.39 11.60 -27.46
C ILE A 419 5.47 12.79 -27.73
N ASP A 420 5.16 13.59 -26.71
CA ASP A 420 4.27 14.74 -26.83
C ASP A 420 4.86 15.82 -27.76
N ALA A 421 6.18 16.03 -27.74
CA ALA A 421 6.89 16.90 -28.68
C ALA A 421 6.82 16.39 -30.13
N CYS A 422 6.99 15.08 -30.35
CA CYS A 422 6.85 14.45 -31.66
C CYS A 422 5.41 14.58 -32.21
N LEU A 423 4.40 14.35 -31.38
CA LEU A 423 3.00 14.50 -31.75
C LEU A 423 2.64 15.97 -32.05
N LEU A 424 3.18 16.92 -31.29
CA LEU A 424 3.03 18.34 -31.57
C LEU A 424 3.64 18.72 -32.91
N ARG A 425 4.86 18.22 -33.20
CA ARG A 425 5.52 18.46 -34.50
C ARG A 425 4.72 17.87 -35.65
N GLN A 426 4.12 16.69 -35.48
CA GLN A 426 3.26 16.07 -36.49
C GLN A 426 2.05 16.95 -36.82
N LYS A 427 1.33 17.45 -35.81
CA LYS A 427 0.18 18.35 -36.01
C LYS A 427 0.59 19.66 -36.71
N LEU A 428 1.76 20.21 -36.37
CA LEU A 428 2.28 21.41 -37.04
C LEU A 428 2.70 21.14 -38.48
N SER A 429 3.33 20.00 -38.74
CA SER A 429 3.74 19.54 -40.06
C SER A 429 2.54 19.31 -40.99
N GLU A 430 1.42 18.77 -40.49
CA GLU A 430 0.15 18.69 -41.23
C GLU A 430 -0.37 20.09 -41.61
N LEU A 431 -0.30 21.05 -40.68
CA LEU A 431 -0.68 22.45 -40.90
C LEU A 431 0.22 23.18 -41.91
N TRP A 432 1.49 22.79 -41.99
CA TRP A 432 2.49 23.36 -42.90
C TRP A 432 2.66 22.59 -44.22
N GLY A 433 1.93 21.49 -44.41
CA GLY A 433 2.03 20.65 -45.61
C GLY A 433 3.37 19.92 -45.74
N ILE A 434 4.05 19.65 -44.63
CA ILE A 434 5.35 18.99 -44.58
C ILE A 434 5.14 17.54 -44.15
N GLU A 435 5.67 16.58 -44.92
CA GLU A 435 5.64 15.18 -44.53
C GLU A 435 6.57 14.94 -43.32
N TYR A 436 6.00 14.50 -42.20
CA TYR A 436 6.73 14.21 -40.97
C TYR A 436 6.22 12.92 -40.35
N THR A 437 7.14 11.99 -40.11
CA THR A 437 6.85 10.74 -39.40
C THR A 437 7.43 10.82 -37.98
N PRO A 438 6.60 10.86 -36.93
CA PRO A 438 7.08 10.94 -35.55
C PRO A 438 7.81 9.65 -35.15
N LYS A 439 9.06 9.78 -34.69
CA LYS A 439 9.87 8.67 -34.18
C LYS A 439 10.68 9.15 -32.98
N VAL A 440 10.60 8.41 -31.88
CA VAL A 440 11.45 8.62 -30.70
C VAL A 440 12.47 7.47 -30.66
N LYS A 441 13.76 7.82 -30.71
CA LYS A 441 14.86 6.86 -30.61
C LYS A 441 15.37 6.84 -29.17
N VAL A 442 15.22 5.71 -28.51
CA VAL A 442 15.71 5.50 -27.15
C VAL A 442 16.94 4.59 -27.23
N SER A 443 18.07 5.08 -26.74
CA SER A 443 19.33 4.33 -26.75
C SER A 443 19.80 4.18 -25.32
N LEU A 444 19.73 2.96 -24.79
CA LEU A 444 20.38 2.60 -23.53
C LEU A 444 21.78 2.09 -23.87
N TYR A 445 22.76 2.32 -23.00
CA TYR A 445 24.19 2.06 -23.26
C TYR A 445 24.53 0.61 -23.71
N THR A 446 23.57 -0.32 -23.70
CA THR A 446 23.71 -1.70 -24.20
C THR A 446 22.66 -2.16 -25.24
N LYS A 447 21.66 -1.36 -25.64
CA LYS A 447 20.67 -1.72 -26.70
C LYS A 447 19.91 -0.48 -27.24
N ILE A 448 19.64 -0.47 -28.55
CA ILE A 448 18.82 0.56 -29.22
C ILE A 448 17.39 0.03 -29.40
N MET A 449 16.39 0.79 -28.95
CA MET A 449 14.97 0.54 -29.22
C MET A 449 14.39 1.73 -30.01
N LEU A 450 13.70 1.44 -31.11
CA LEU A 450 12.99 2.44 -31.92
C LEU A 450 11.50 2.38 -31.58
N ILE A 451 10.95 3.49 -31.10
CA ILE A 451 9.53 3.62 -30.80
C ILE A 451 8.90 4.49 -31.89
N THR A 452 7.97 3.90 -32.65
CA THR A 452 7.15 4.65 -33.61
C THR A 452 5.94 5.19 -32.84
N CYS A 453 5.82 6.52 -32.72
CA CYS A 453 4.67 7.14 -32.09
C CYS A 453 3.47 7.02 -33.05
N LYS A 454 2.39 6.36 -32.62
CA LYS A 454 1.13 6.29 -33.37
C LYS A 454 0.05 7.08 -32.66
#